data_AF-A0A1X7TER1-F1
#
_entry.id   AF-A0A1X7TER1-F1
#
_cell.length_a   1.000
_cell.length_b   1.000
_cell.length_c   1.000
_cell.angle_alpha   90.00
_cell.angle_beta   90.00
_cell.angle_gamma   90.00
#
_symmetry.space_group_name_H-M   'P 1'
#
loop_
_entity.id
_entity.type
_entity.pdbx_description
1 polymer ?
#
loop_
_entity_poly.entity_id
_entity_poly.type
_entity_poly.pdbx_seq_one_letter_code
_entity_poly.pdbx_strand_id
1 'polypeptide(L)'
;MIGKQGCVTLHYDCTGCAERCVTFESCHWMKDEFGCFSNGFIKSARINFSAIVKSVGCDQQAFIDRLSSLAKYHAKNLHQWDSGKCVFHDFTVCDCGNCKKTDIACHGKPYKTKNISSRPFHSLAYEIACEAVIAKVKQIIHEELGGCHTSIFESSHDVLLQFRTKNLNLHMLHYCFHFTWAYYISNSLLSRIE
;
A
#
# COMPACT_ATOMS: atom_id res chain seq x y z
N MET A 1 0.61 -31.57 27.43
CA MET A 1 0.14 -32.01 26.10
C MET A 1 0.23 -30.83 25.16
N ILE A 2 1.05 -30.97 24.12
CA ILE A 2 1.44 -29.90 23.18
C ILE A 2 0.31 -29.75 22.16
N GLY A 3 -0.37 -28.60 22.17
CA GLY A 3 -1.43 -28.27 21.22
C GLY A 3 -0.85 -28.05 19.83
N LYS A 4 -1.26 -28.89 18.88
CA LYS A 4 -0.76 -28.93 17.50
C LYS A 4 -0.90 -27.57 16.81
N GLN A 5 0.22 -27.04 16.31
CA GLN A 5 0.26 -26.01 15.27
C GLN A 5 -0.24 -26.65 13.96
N GLY A 6 -1.45 -26.31 13.53
CA GLY A 6 -1.95 -26.69 12.21
C GLY A 6 -1.41 -25.71 11.16
N CYS A 7 -0.43 -26.15 10.38
CA CYS A 7 -0.02 -25.48 9.15
C CYS A 7 -1.06 -25.85 8.07
N VAL A 8 -1.79 -24.87 7.54
CA VAL A 8 -2.68 -25.09 6.41
C VAL A 8 -1.86 -24.92 5.14
N THR A 9 -1.49 -26.05 4.52
CA THR A 9 -0.93 -26.10 3.17
C THR A 9 -2.04 -25.85 2.17
N LEU A 10 -1.96 -24.75 1.41
CA LEU A 10 -2.84 -24.54 0.25
C LEU A 10 -2.23 -25.26 -0.96
N HIS A 11 -2.91 -26.31 -1.42
CA HIS A 11 -2.67 -26.92 -2.73
C HIS A 11 -3.23 -26.00 -3.82
N TYR A 12 -2.39 -25.62 -4.78
CA TYR A 12 -2.78 -24.90 -5.98
C TYR A 12 -3.00 -25.92 -7.10
N ASP A 13 -4.19 -25.88 -7.71
CA ASP A 13 -4.35 -26.33 -9.08
C ASP A 13 -5.17 -25.28 -9.82
N CYS A 14 -4.51 -24.52 -10.70
CA CYS A 14 -5.19 -23.69 -11.68
C CYS A 14 -4.41 -23.78 -12.98
N THR A 15 -4.62 -24.89 -13.69
CA THR A 15 -4.35 -24.95 -15.13
C THR A 15 -5.31 -23.98 -15.83
N GLY A 16 -4.88 -22.72 -16.05
CA GLY A 16 -5.53 -21.87 -17.05
C GLY A 16 -5.62 -20.36 -16.80
N CYS A 17 -5.37 -19.82 -15.61
CA CYS A 17 -5.47 -18.37 -15.37
C CYS A 17 -4.09 -17.71 -15.22
N ALA A 18 -3.73 -16.87 -16.19
CA ALA A 18 -2.49 -16.09 -16.21
C ALA A 18 -2.50 -14.86 -15.27
N GLU A 19 -3.56 -14.66 -14.49
CA GLU A 19 -3.67 -13.57 -13.52
C GLU A 19 -3.86 -14.17 -12.12
N ARG A 20 -2.93 -13.86 -11.20
CA ARG A 20 -3.00 -14.29 -9.80
C ARG A 20 -4.18 -13.61 -9.09
N CYS A 21 -5.36 -14.20 -9.17
CA CYS A 21 -6.51 -13.84 -8.34
C CYS A 21 -6.37 -14.50 -6.96
N VAL A 22 -5.92 -13.74 -5.95
CA VAL A 22 -5.95 -14.20 -4.55
C VAL A 22 -7.34 -13.92 -3.99
N THR A 23 -8.16 -14.97 -3.84
CA THR A 23 -9.44 -14.88 -3.14
C THR A 23 -9.21 -14.93 -1.63
N PHE A 24 -9.70 -13.90 -0.92
CA PHE A 24 -9.58 -13.79 0.53
C PHE A 24 -10.71 -14.58 1.21
N GLU A 25 -10.48 -15.86 1.49
CA GLU A 25 -11.35 -16.58 2.42
C GLU A 25 -11.03 -16.14 3.85
N SER A 26 -12.09 -15.84 4.60
CA SER A 26 -12.13 -15.15 5.89
C SER A 26 -11.01 -15.50 6.88
N CYS A 27 -10.30 -14.49 7.39
CA CYS A 27 -9.43 -14.64 8.56
C CYS A 27 -10.29 -14.93 9.80
N HIS A 28 -10.12 -16.09 10.44
CA HIS A 28 -10.90 -16.56 11.60
C HIS A 28 -10.78 -15.68 12.88
N TRP A 29 -10.09 -14.54 12.79
CA TRP A 29 -9.81 -13.60 13.87
C TRP A 29 -10.54 -12.26 13.70
N MET A 30 -11.70 -12.27 13.04
CA MET A 30 -12.61 -11.12 13.01
C MET A 30 -13.29 -11.01 14.38
N LYS A 31 -12.62 -10.38 15.36
CA LYS A 31 -13.30 -9.98 16.60
C LYS A 31 -13.86 -8.55 16.55
N ASP A 32 -13.38 -7.71 15.63
CA ASP A 32 -13.82 -6.32 15.52
C ASP A 32 -14.17 -5.98 14.05
N GLU A 33 -15.26 -5.24 13.85
CA GLU A 33 -16.13 -5.19 12.66
C GLU A 33 -15.57 -4.68 11.32
N PHE A 34 -14.27 -4.41 11.14
CA PHE A 34 -13.79 -3.84 9.86
C PHE A 34 -12.41 -4.34 9.44
N GLY A 35 -12.40 -5.44 8.67
CA GLY A 35 -11.27 -5.82 7.81
C GLY A 35 -10.09 -6.52 8.49
N CYS A 36 -9.22 -7.07 7.64
CA CYS A 36 -8.06 -7.88 8.02
C CYS A 36 -6.85 -7.05 8.52
N PHE A 37 -6.87 -5.73 8.33
CA PHE A 37 -5.84 -4.79 8.80
C PHE A 37 -6.39 -3.90 9.92
N SER A 38 -5.54 -3.53 10.88
CA SER A 38 -5.96 -2.57 11.90
C SER A 38 -6.19 -1.18 11.29
N ASN A 39 -7.16 -0.42 11.81
CA ASN A 39 -7.38 0.98 11.40
C ASN A 39 -6.10 1.83 11.50
N GLY A 40 -5.25 1.54 12.48
CA GLY A 40 -3.94 2.17 12.62
C GLY A 40 -3.01 1.88 11.43
N PHE A 41 -2.95 0.61 10.99
CA PHE A 41 -2.19 0.22 9.82
C PHE A 41 -2.74 0.88 8.55
N ILE A 42 -4.05 0.83 8.33
CA ILE A 42 -4.70 1.44 7.15
C ILE A 42 -4.37 2.93 7.06
N LYS A 43 -4.49 3.65 8.19
CA LYS A 43 -4.15 5.07 8.27
C LYS A 43 -2.67 5.31 7.96
N SER A 44 -1.77 4.50 8.52
CA SER A 44 -0.33 4.61 8.25
C SER A 44 0.02 4.32 6.79
N ALA A 45 -0.57 3.30 6.18
CA ALA A 45 -0.35 2.96 4.78
C ALA A 45 -0.73 4.13 3.85
N ARG A 46 -1.89 4.76 4.09
CA ARG A 46 -2.34 5.95 3.33
C ARG A 46 -1.41 7.14 3.50
N ILE A 47 -1.00 7.45 4.74
CA ILE A 47 -0.07 8.55 5.01
C ILE A 47 1.28 8.31 4.34
N ASN A 48 1.82 7.10 4.45
CA ASN A 48 3.10 6.73 3.85
C ASN A 48 3.03 6.82 2.32
N PHE A 49 1.94 6.36 1.70
CA PHE A 49 1.72 6.49 0.27
C PHE A 49 1.72 7.96 -0.18
N SER A 50 0.90 8.82 0.45
CA SER A 50 0.85 10.24 0.13
C SER A 50 2.20 10.93 0.36
N ALA A 51 2.96 10.53 1.39
CA ALA A 51 4.30 11.05 1.65
C ALA A 51 5.29 10.65 0.54
N ILE A 52 5.25 9.40 0.08
CA ILE A 52 6.08 8.93 -1.04
C ILE A 52 5.78 9.74 -2.29
N VAL A 53 4.50 9.82 -2.72
CA VAL A 53 4.09 10.58 -3.91
C VAL A 53 4.59 12.02 -3.86
N LYS A 54 4.46 12.71 -2.72
CA LYS A 54 4.95 14.09 -2.55
C LYS A 54 6.47 14.21 -2.63
N SER A 55 7.18 13.18 -2.18
CA SER A 55 8.63 13.22 -1.99
C SER A 55 9.46 12.84 -3.22
N VAL A 56 8.82 12.31 -4.27
CA VAL A 56 9.51 11.81 -5.48
C VAL A 56 9.49 12.79 -6.65
N GLY A 57 8.64 13.83 -6.61
CA GLY A 57 8.50 14.76 -7.73
C GLY A 57 8.05 14.05 -9.00
N CYS A 58 8.85 14.15 -10.06
CA CYS A 58 8.62 13.51 -11.37
C CYS A 58 9.37 12.17 -11.54
N ASP A 59 10.06 11.69 -10.51
CA ASP A 59 10.87 10.48 -10.59
C ASP A 59 10.01 9.22 -10.35
N GLN A 60 9.62 8.58 -11.46
CA GLN A 60 8.87 7.33 -11.45
C GLN A 60 9.67 6.19 -10.79
N GLN A 61 10.98 6.11 -11.00
CA GLN A 61 11.78 5.03 -10.44
C GLN A 61 11.92 5.19 -8.92
N ALA A 62 12.13 6.42 -8.43
CA ALA A 62 12.13 6.70 -7.00
C ALA A 62 10.79 6.34 -6.34
N PHE A 63 9.67 6.53 -7.04
CA PHE A 63 8.36 6.07 -6.57
C PHE A 63 8.30 4.54 -6.45
N ILE A 64 8.73 3.83 -7.49
CA ILE A 64 8.76 2.35 -7.51
C ILE A 64 9.62 1.81 -6.37
N ASP A 65 10.83 2.35 -6.20
CA ASP A 65 11.80 1.88 -5.20
C ASP A 65 11.31 2.17 -3.78
N ARG A 66 10.75 3.37 -3.54
CA ARG A 66 10.19 3.73 -2.24
C ARG A 66 8.94 2.92 -1.92
N LEU A 67 8.00 2.74 -2.85
CA LEU A 67 6.79 1.96 -2.55
C LEU A 67 7.12 0.47 -2.36
N SER A 68 8.05 -0.07 -3.13
CA SER A 68 8.54 -1.45 -2.97
C SER A 68 9.22 -1.65 -1.61
N SER A 69 10.14 -0.76 -1.23
CA SER A 69 10.83 -0.86 0.07
C SER A 69 9.89 -0.65 1.26
N LEU A 70 8.87 0.21 1.10
CA LEU A 70 7.82 0.38 2.09
C LEU A 70 7.11 -0.94 2.38
N ALA A 71 6.64 -1.62 1.33
CA ALA A 71 5.83 -2.82 1.45
C ALA A 71 6.65 -4.05 1.87
N LYS A 72 7.83 -4.22 1.27
CA LYS A 72 8.70 -5.39 1.49
C LYS A 72 9.37 -5.38 2.86
N TYR A 73 9.73 -4.19 3.36
CA TYR A 73 10.60 -4.06 4.54
C TYR A 73 9.99 -3.18 5.64
N HIS A 74 9.76 -1.89 5.36
CA HIS A 74 9.40 -0.92 6.41
C HIS A 74 8.10 -1.26 7.14
N ALA A 75 7.07 -1.69 6.39
CA ALA A 75 5.78 -2.13 6.95
C ALA A 75 5.91 -3.38 7.85
N LYS A 76 6.96 -4.19 7.65
CA LYS A 76 7.31 -5.37 8.45
C LYS A 76 8.28 -5.03 9.60
N ASN A 77 8.57 -3.75 9.81
CA ASN A 77 9.59 -3.24 10.76
C ASN A 77 11.01 -3.74 10.47
N LEU A 78 11.32 -4.00 9.20
CA LEU A 78 12.65 -4.31 8.73
C LEU A 78 13.27 -3.04 8.16
N HIS A 79 14.33 -2.55 8.81
CA HIS A 79 14.94 -1.26 8.44
C HIS A 79 16.33 -1.42 7.80
N GLN A 80 16.88 -2.63 7.80
CA GLN A 80 18.12 -3.00 7.10
C GLN A 80 17.89 -4.35 6.42
N TRP A 81 18.44 -4.54 5.23
CA TRP A 81 18.38 -5.76 4.43
C TRP A 81 19.60 -5.83 3.50
N ASP A 82 19.85 -6.98 2.88
CA ASP A 82 21.13 -7.24 2.18
C ASP A 82 21.46 -6.22 1.07
N SER A 83 20.44 -5.71 0.38
CA SER A 83 20.59 -4.74 -0.71
C SER A 83 20.37 -3.29 -0.31
N GLY A 84 20.15 -2.97 0.97
CA GLY A 84 19.89 -1.59 1.36
C GLY A 84 19.34 -1.37 2.75
N LYS A 85 18.83 -0.16 2.97
CA LYS A 85 18.38 0.30 4.28
C LYS A 85 17.19 1.25 4.12
N CYS A 86 16.38 1.35 5.18
CA CYS A 86 15.21 2.23 5.23
C CYS A 86 15.62 3.69 4.97
N VAL A 87 14.87 4.36 4.09
CA VAL A 87 15.09 5.77 3.70
C VAL A 87 13.99 6.71 4.21
N PHE A 88 13.03 6.19 4.99
CA PHE A 88 11.89 6.96 5.46
C PHE A 88 12.20 7.77 6.73
N HIS A 89 13.21 7.36 7.50
CA HIS A 89 13.60 7.98 8.76
C HIS A 89 15.02 7.56 9.14
N ASP A 90 15.60 8.27 10.11
CA ASP A 90 16.85 7.86 10.76
C ASP A 90 16.65 6.60 11.61
N PHE A 91 17.72 5.81 11.75
CA PHE A 91 17.71 4.58 12.54
C PHE A 91 17.55 4.84 14.03
N THR A 92 17.97 6.01 14.48
CA THR A 92 17.93 6.41 15.88
C THR A 92 16.95 7.55 16.02
N VAL A 93 16.01 7.40 16.95
CA VAL A 93 15.06 8.45 17.32
C VAL A 93 15.25 8.86 18.78
N CYS A 94 14.81 10.08 19.09
CA CYS A 94 14.81 10.58 20.47
C CYS A 94 14.03 9.63 21.38
N ASP A 95 14.63 9.32 22.54
CA ASP A 95 13.97 8.53 23.57
C ASP A 95 13.42 9.40 24.73
N CYS A 96 14.03 10.55 25.00
CA CYS A 96 13.65 11.41 26.13
C CYS A 96 12.47 12.37 25.86
N GLY A 97 12.02 12.47 24.61
CA GLY A 97 10.93 13.38 24.20
C GLY A 97 11.30 14.85 24.07
N ASN A 98 12.52 15.26 24.47
CA ASN A 98 12.94 16.66 24.52
C ASN A 98 13.89 17.08 23.39
N CYS A 99 14.42 16.13 22.60
CA CYS A 99 15.31 16.47 21.50
C CYS A 99 14.54 16.96 20.26
N LYS A 100 15.19 17.80 19.46
CA LYS A 100 14.71 18.12 18.12
C LYS A 100 14.93 16.91 17.21
N LYS A 101 14.07 16.73 16.20
CA LYS A 101 14.15 15.58 15.28
C LYS A 101 15.49 15.47 14.55
N THR A 102 16.08 16.61 14.18
CA THR A 102 17.34 16.70 13.44
C THR A 102 18.57 16.78 14.34
N ASP A 103 18.38 16.88 15.66
CA ASP A 103 19.46 17.11 16.62
C ASP A 103 19.17 16.32 17.91
N ILE A 104 19.56 15.04 17.86
CA ILE A 104 19.35 14.09 18.95
C ILE A 104 20.56 14.14 19.88
N ALA A 105 20.46 14.96 20.93
CA ALA A 105 21.49 15.07 21.98
C ALA A 105 21.40 13.96 23.04
N CYS A 106 20.31 13.18 23.09
CA CYS A 106 20.16 12.06 24.02
C CYS A 106 20.77 10.76 23.47
N HIS A 107 20.88 9.73 24.31
CA HIS A 107 21.32 8.39 23.89
C HIS A 107 20.50 7.82 22.72
N GLY A 108 19.24 8.25 22.58
CA GLY A 108 18.33 7.80 21.53
C GLY A 108 17.93 6.33 21.69
N LYS A 109 17.07 5.87 20.78
CA LYS A 109 16.69 4.46 20.66
C LYS A 109 16.53 4.07 19.20
N PRO A 110 16.67 2.77 18.87
CA PRO A 110 16.34 2.27 17.54
C PRO A 110 14.88 2.59 17.17
N TYR A 111 14.67 3.08 15.96
CA TYR A 111 13.34 3.30 15.43
C TYR A 111 12.56 1.98 15.35
N LYS A 112 11.25 2.05 15.65
CA LYS A 112 10.30 0.97 15.43
C LYS A 112 9.07 1.50 14.71
N THR A 113 8.68 0.81 13.64
CA THR A 113 7.43 1.07 12.92
C THR A 113 6.28 0.83 13.89
N LYS A 114 5.40 1.84 14.06
CA LYS A 114 4.32 1.78 15.05
C LYS A 114 3.21 0.78 14.67
N ASN A 115 2.75 0.85 13.44
CA ASN A 115 1.68 0.01 12.92
C ASN A 115 2.28 -1.00 11.94
N ILE A 116 2.75 -2.13 12.48
CA ILE A 116 3.41 -3.18 11.68
C ILE A 116 2.38 -4.13 11.07
N SER A 117 2.68 -4.62 9.86
CA SER A 117 2.05 -5.81 9.31
C SER A 117 2.95 -7.01 9.58
N SER A 118 2.76 -7.67 10.72
CA SER A 118 3.59 -8.81 11.17
C SER A 118 3.08 -10.18 10.68
N ARG A 119 1.83 -10.26 10.22
CA ARG A 119 1.21 -11.53 9.82
C ARG A 119 1.58 -11.86 8.37
N PRO A 120 2.24 -12.99 8.06
CA PRO A 120 2.78 -13.29 6.73
C PRO A 120 1.80 -13.05 5.57
N PHE A 121 0.57 -13.53 5.73
CA PHE A 121 -0.48 -13.38 4.72
C PHE A 121 -0.88 -11.90 4.49
N HIS A 122 -1.04 -11.11 5.56
CA HIS A 122 -1.41 -9.70 5.45
C HIS A 122 -0.26 -8.86 4.91
N SER A 123 0.97 -9.18 5.30
CA SER A 123 2.17 -8.53 4.78
C SER A 123 2.31 -8.79 3.27
N LEU A 124 2.11 -10.04 2.84
CA LEU A 124 2.10 -10.41 1.41
C LEU A 124 0.96 -9.72 0.66
N ALA A 125 -0.24 -9.68 1.25
CA ALA A 125 -1.40 -9.05 0.64
C ALA A 125 -1.19 -7.53 0.44
N TYR A 126 -0.56 -6.85 1.42
CA TYR A 126 -0.17 -5.45 1.29
C TYR A 126 0.92 -5.25 0.22
N GLU A 127 1.88 -6.17 0.15
CA GLU A 127 2.94 -6.17 -0.88
C GLU A 127 2.36 -6.26 -2.30
N ILE A 128 1.46 -7.23 -2.54
CA ILE A 128 0.76 -7.38 -3.83
C ILE A 128 -0.03 -6.11 -4.18
N ALA A 129 -0.71 -5.51 -3.21
CA ALA A 129 -1.48 -4.29 -3.46
C ALA A 129 -0.59 -3.10 -3.82
N CYS A 130 0.57 -2.97 -3.18
CA CYS A 130 1.59 -1.99 -3.57
C CYS A 130 2.17 -2.27 -4.97
N GLU A 131 2.39 -3.54 -5.34
CA GLU A 131 2.84 -3.92 -6.69
C GLU A 131 1.81 -3.57 -7.77
N ALA A 132 0.51 -3.78 -7.50
CA ALA A 132 -0.57 -3.38 -8.40
C ALA A 132 -0.63 -1.85 -8.61
N VAL A 133 -0.27 -1.07 -7.59
CA VAL A 133 -0.16 0.39 -7.68
C VAL A 133 1.11 0.80 -8.44
N ILE A 134 2.23 0.13 -8.21
CA ILE A 134 3.49 0.30 -8.98
C ILE A 134 3.26 0.05 -10.47
N ALA A 135 2.49 -0.97 -10.84
CA ALA A 135 2.17 -1.26 -12.24
C ALA A 135 1.47 -0.09 -12.96
N LYS A 136 0.88 0.85 -12.20
CA LYS A 136 0.21 2.05 -12.71
C LYS A 136 1.08 3.31 -12.60
N VAL A 137 2.37 3.22 -12.29
CA VAL A 137 3.25 4.35 -11.97
C VAL A 137 3.14 5.53 -12.94
N LYS A 138 3.04 5.29 -14.25
CA LYS A 138 2.91 6.35 -15.28
C LYS A 138 1.63 7.18 -15.15
N GLN A 139 0.59 6.60 -14.57
CA GLN A 139 -0.65 7.31 -14.26
C GLN A 139 -0.52 8.13 -12.98
N ILE A 140 0.32 7.69 -12.04
CA ILE A 140 0.49 8.26 -10.70
C ILE A 140 1.47 9.43 -10.70
N ILE A 141 2.62 9.24 -11.34
CA ILE A 141 3.73 10.19 -11.41
C ILE A 141 3.94 10.56 -12.88
N HIS A 142 3.46 11.74 -13.25
CA HIS A 142 3.67 12.30 -14.58
C HIS A 142 5.14 12.72 -14.74
N GLU A 143 5.73 12.44 -15.90
CA GLU A 143 7.16 12.69 -16.16
C GLU A 143 7.53 14.18 -16.11
N GLU A 144 6.57 15.06 -16.38
CA GLU A 144 6.78 16.52 -16.35
C GLU A 144 6.09 17.22 -15.18
N LEU A 145 4.94 16.74 -14.74
CA LEU A 145 4.07 17.41 -13.78
C LEU A 145 4.18 16.81 -12.37
N GLY A 146 4.85 15.67 -12.25
CA GLY A 146 4.98 14.93 -11.00
C GLY A 146 3.69 14.23 -10.57
N GLY A 147 3.56 14.02 -9.26
CA GLY A 147 2.39 13.35 -8.68
C GLY A 147 1.10 14.17 -8.77
N CYS A 148 0.03 13.57 -9.29
CA CYS A 148 -1.29 14.19 -9.31
C CYS A 148 -1.87 14.35 -7.89
N HIS A 149 -2.14 15.59 -7.46
CA HIS A 149 -2.65 15.94 -6.12
C HIS A 149 -4.18 15.91 -5.98
N THR A 150 -4.90 15.12 -6.78
CA THR A 150 -6.36 15.09 -6.69
C THR A 150 -6.83 14.06 -5.65
N SER A 151 -7.91 14.39 -4.93
CA SER A 151 -8.59 13.47 -4.01
C SER A 151 -9.06 12.18 -4.69
N ILE A 152 -9.23 12.22 -6.01
CA ILE A 152 -9.55 11.09 -6.88
C ILE A 152 -8.36 10.12 -6.94
N PHE A 153 -7.13 10.62 -7.04
CA PHE A 153 -5.93 9.79 -7.06
C PHE A 153 -5.73 9.05 -5.72
N GLU A 154 -5.87 9.78 -4.61
CA GLU A 154 -5.77 9.22 -3.26
C GLU A 154 -6.87 8.19 -2.93
N SER A 155 -8.02 8.26 -3.61
CA SER A 155 -9.15 7.35 -3.39
C SER A 155 -9.20 6.18 -4.36
N SER A 156 -8.68 6.32 -5.59
CA SER A 156 -8.66 5.28 -6.65
C SER A 156 -7.37 4.45 -6.72
N HIS A 157 -6.29 4.93 -6.10
CA HIS A 157 -4.99 4.24 -6.05
C HIS A 157 -4.56 3.94 -4.61
N ASP A 158 -5.52 3.94 -3.67
CA ASP A 158 -5.29 3.52 -2.30
C ASP A 158 -4.81 2.06 -2.30
N VAL A 159 -3.65 1.83 -1.69
CA VAL A 159 -2.99 0.51 -1.58
C VAL A 159 -3.83 -0.53 -0.83
N LEU A 160 -5.03 -0.16 -0.35
CA LEU A 160 -5.91 -1.03 0.41
C LEU A 160 -7.33 -1.17 -0.16
N LEU A 161 -7.56 -0.76 -1.42
CA LEU A 161 -8.90 -0.81 -2.03
C LEU A 161 -9.55 -2.19 -1.97
N GLN A 162 -8.75 -3.24 -2.16
CA GLN A 162 -9.21 -4.63 -2.14
C GLN A 162 -9.58 -5.15 -0.74
N PHE A 163 -9.20 -4.44 0.32
CA PHE A 163 -9.47 -4.81 1.72
C PHE A 163 -10.61 -4.00 2.35
N ARG A 164 -11.27 -3.14 1.57
CA ARG A 164 -12.49 -2.48 2.01
C ARG A 164 -13.61 -3.51 2.15
N THR A 165 -14.60 -3.21 2.99
CA THR A 165 -15.81 -4.04 3.09
C THR A 165 -16.42 -4.23 1.70
N LYS A 166 -17.06 -5.38 1.45
CA LYS A 166 -17.65 -5.73 0.15
C LYS A 166 -18.48 -4.58 -0.45
N ASN A 167 -19.25 -3.89 0.38
CA ASN A 167 -20.07 -2.75 -0.02
C ASN A 167 -19.22 -1.55 -0.49
N LEU A 168 -18.20 -1.15 0.27
CA LEU A 168 -17.31 -0.04 -0.10
C LEU A 168 -16.47 -0.36 -1.36
N ASN A 169 -16.03 -1.61 -1.53
CA ASN A 169 -15.33 -2.03 -2.74
C ASN A 169 -16.26 -1.98 -3.97
N LEU A 170 -17.50 -2.47 -3.85
CA LEU A 170 -18.50 -2.41 -4.93
C LEU A 170 -18.87 -0.96 -5.29
N HIS A 171 -19.03 -0.07 -4.31
CA HIS A 171 -19.29 1.35 -4.56
C HIS A 171 -18.15 2.03 -5.32
N MET A 172 -16.90 1.69 -5.00
CA MET A 172 -15.75 2.20 -5.72
C MET A 172 -15.68 1.61 -7.15
N LEU A 173 -15.87 0.31 -7.33
CA LEU A 173 -15.92 -0.30 -8.67
C LEU A 173 -17.01 0.35 -9.52
N HIS A 174 -18.18 0.61 -8.93
CA HIS A 174 -19.27 1.34 -9.57
C HIS A 174 -18.85 2.77 -9.94
N TYR A 175 -18.21 3.51 -9.03
CA TYR A 175 -17.71 4.86 -9.32
C TYR A 175 -16.68 4.87 -10.46
N CYS A 176 -15.69 3.98 -10.43
CA CYS A 176 -14.69 3.84 -11.48
C CYS A 176 -15.34 3.47 -12.82
N PHE A 177 -16.27 2.51 -12.83
CA PHE A 177 -17.00 2.10 -14.03
C PHE A 177 -17.77 3.29 -14.65
N HIS A 178 -18.56 4.02 -13.87
CA HIS A 178 -19.30 5.18 -14.36
C HIS A 178 -18.40 6.27 -14.91
N PHE A 179 -17.28 6.54 -14.24
CA PHE A 179 -16.36 7.59 -14.68
C PHE A 179 -15.61 7.21 -15.95
N THR A 180 -15.10 5.98 -16.04
CA THR A 180 -14.46 5.47 -17.26
C THR A 180 -15.45 5.39 -18.42
N TRP A 181 -16.70 5.00 -18.14
CA TRP A 181 -17.76 4.98 -19.15
C TRP A 181 -18.12 6.38 -19.65
N ALA A 182 -18.26 7.36 -18.75
CA ALA A 182 -18.48 8.75 -19.10
C ALA A 182 -17.35 9.30 -19.98
N TYR A 183 -16.09 9.05 -19.60
CA TYR A 183 -14.92 9.45 -20.39
C TYR A 183 -14.91 8.81 -21.80
N TYR A 184 -15.26 7.52 -21.89
CA TYR A 184 -15.33 6.81 -23.17
C TYR A 184 -16.43 7.37 -24.08
N ILE A 185 -17.61 7.68 -23.52
CA ILE A 185 -18.71 8.31 -24.26
C ILE A 185 -18.31 9.72 -24.72
N SER A 186 -17.71 10.53 -23.84
CA SER A 186 -17.27 11.88 -24.19
C SER A 186 -16.25 11.88 -25.34
N ASN A 187 -15.27 10.97 -25.32
CA ASN A 187 -14.29 10.85 -26.41
C ASN A 187 -14.89 10.29 -27.70
N SER A 188 -15.84 9.35 -27.61
CA SER A 188 -16.55 8.81 -28.79
C SER A 188 -17.49 9.83 -29.44
N LEU A 189 -17.97 10.82 -28.69
CA LEU A 189 -18.78 11.93 -29.20
C LEU A 189 -17.90 13.01 -29.85
N LEU A 190 -16.71 13.28 -29.30
CA LEU A 190 -15.72 14.19 -29.89
C LEU A 190 -15.21 13.68 -31.25
N SER A 191 -14.95 12.37 -31.38
CA SER A 191 -14.52 11.75 -32.65
C SER A 191 -15.61 11.64 -33.72
N ARG A 192 -16.82 12.15 -33.47
CA ARG A 192 -17.95 12.18 -34.41
C ARG A 192 -18.31 13.60 -34.87
N ILE A 193 -17.57 14.61 -34.41
CA ILE A 193 -17.77 16.03 -34.72
C ILE A 193 -16.72 16.55 -35.73
N GLU A 194 -15.73 15.73 -36.10
CA GLU A 194 -14.87 15.93 -37.29
C GLU A 194 -15.42 15.16 -38.50
#